data_AF-A0A7J9QYI7-F1
#
_entry.id   AF-A0A7J9QYI7-F1
#
_cell.length_a   1.000
_cell.length_b   1.000
_cell.length_c   1.000
_cell.angle_alpha   90.00
_cell.angle_beta   90.00
_cell.angle_gamma   90.00
#
_symmetry.space_group_name_H-M   'P 1'
#
loop_
_entity.id
_entity.type
_entity.pdbx_description
1 polymer ?
#
loop_
_entity_poly.entity_id
_entity_poly.type
_entity_poly.pdbx_seq_one_letter_code
_entity_poly.pdbx_strand_id
1 'polypeptide(L)'
;MNDAFAEINENSAYLIEGSGFAVTEKIIRISEIDIGLSSHQKSGSSIDFLIEDGFITLDNEDFVISELEGKFLREGRYIRINGNIEGAQGFDTTISFFGRLVEESQ
;
A
#
# COMPACT_ATOMS: atom_id res chain seq x y z
N MET A 1 20.39 12.60 -21.14
CA MET A 1 19.91 12.75 -19.76
C MET A 1 19.32 11.42 -19.38
N ASN A 2 19.80 10.81 -18.30
CA ASN A 2 19.29 9.54 -17.82
C ASN A 2 18.13 9.90 -16.89
N ASP A 3 16.90 9.85 -17.41
CA ASP A 3 15.73 10.00 -16.56
C ASP A 3 15.77 8.80 -15.61
N ALA A 4 16.13 9.05 -14.35
CA ALA A 4 16.06 8.05 -13.31
C ALA A 4 14.57 7.85 -13.00
N PHE A 5 13.90 7.06 -13.84
CA PHE A 5 12.54 6.61 -13.58
C PHE A 5 12.54 5.92 -12.21
N ALA A 6 11.53 6.22 -11.39
CA ALA A 6 11.29 5.45 -10.17
C ALA A 6 10.80 4.05 -10.59
N GLU A 7 11.75 3.18 -10.92
CA GLU A 7 11.47 1.79 -11.28
C GLU A 7 11.32 0.95 -10.00
N ILE A 8 10.21 0.19 -9.95
CA ILE A 8 10.02 -0.82 -8.91
C ILE A 8 10.83 -2.05 -9.29
N ASN A 9 11.76 -2.42 -8.42
CA ASN A 9 12.72 -3.51 -8.58
C ASN A 9 12.39 -4.65 -7.62
N GLU A 10 12.95 -5.84 -7.89
CA GLU A 10 12.95 -6.96 -6.94
C GLU A 10 13.88 -6.67 -5.75
N ASN A 11 13.66 -7.36 -4.62
CA ASN A 11 14.53 -7.36 -3.44
C ASN A 11 14.87 -5.94 -2.93
N SER A 12 13.88 -5.05 -2.98
CA SER A 12 14.02 -3.63 -2.64
C SER A 12 12.96 -3.24 -1.61
N ALA A 13 13.31 -2.34 -0.70
CA ALA A 13 12.37 -1.81 0.28
C ALA A 13 11.71 -0.51 -0.23
N TYR A 14 10.43 -0.34 0.09
CA TYR A 14 9.63 0.82 -0.29
C TYR A 14 8.78 1.28 0.89
N LEU A 15 8.48 2.58 0.89
CA LEU A 15 7.52 3.20 1.79
C LEU A 15 6.34 3.72 0.98
N ILE A 16 5.13 3.48 1.46
CA ILE A 16 3.90 4.02 0.88
C ILE A 16 3.24 4.88 1.94
N GLU A 17 3.26 6.18 1.69
CA GLU A 17 2.58 7.17 2.50
C GLU A 17 1.45 7.81 1.71
N GLY A 18 0.36 8.15 2.39
CA GLY A 18 -0.73 8.86 1.77
C GLY A 18 -1.73 9.37 2.80
N SER A 19 -2.38 10.47 2.47
CA SER A 19 -3.47 11.03 3.26
C SER A 19 -4.66 11.36 2.37
N GLY A 20 -5.86 11.30 2.94
CA GLY A 20 -7.10 11.51 2.20
C GLY A 20 -8.33 11.22 3.04
N PHE A 21 -9.33 10.62 2.41
CA PHE A 21 -10.62 10.35 3.04
C PHE A 21 -11.09 8.92 2.79
N ALA A 22 -11.57 8.25 3.84
CA ALA A 22 -12.32 7.00 3.73
C ALA A 22 -13.81 7.31 3.76
N VAL A 23 -14.53 6.89 2.72
CA VAL A 23 -15.96 7.20 2.53
C VAL A 23 -16.79 5.94 2.72
N THR A 24 -17.80 6.01 3.58
CA THR A 24 -18.84 4.99 3.75
C THR A 24 -20.19 5.57 3.34
N GLU A 25 -21.25 4.75 3.32
CA GLU A 25 -22.61 5.23 3.05
C GLU A 25 -23.10 6.31 4.03
N LYS A 26 -22.50 6.39 5.22
CA LYS A 26 -22.99 7.25 6.32
C LYS A 26 -22.05 8.39 6.68
N ILE A 27 -20.74 8.16 6.57
CA ILE A 27 -19.72 9.08 7.09
C ILE A 27 -18.48 9.11 6.18
N ILE A 28 -17.82 10.27 6.16
CA ILE A 28 -16.49 10.49 5.61
C ILE A 28 -15.54 10.64 6.78
N ARG A 29 -14.44 9.89 6.77
CA ARG A 29 -13.38 9.94 7.78
C ARG A 29 -12.09 10.44 7.15
N ILE A 30 -11.27 11.17 7.91
CA ILE A 30 -9.90 11.44 7.50
C ILE A 30 -9.14 10.11 7.52
N SER A 31 -8.28 9.87 6.53
CA SER A 31 -7.51 8.65 6.44
C SER A 31 -6.04 8.95 6.15
N GLU A 32 -5.16 8.25 6.83
CA GLU A 32 -3.72 8.22 6.55
C GLU A 32 -3.27 6.76 6.40
N ILE A 33 -2.29 6.53 5.54
CA ILE A 33 -1.60 5.25 5.38
C ILE A 33 -0.10 5.49 5.48
N ASP A 34 0.59 4.60 6.18
CA ASP A 34 2.05 4.55 6.27
C ASP A 34 2.45 3.07 6.29
N ILE A 35 2.99 2.58 5.18
CA ILE A 35 3.20 1.16 4.94
C ILE A 35 4.62 0.92 4.44
N GLY A 36 5.40 0.17 5.23
CA GLY A 36 6.68 -0.37 4.82
C GLY A 36 6.51 -1.71 4.11
N LEU A 37 7.15 -1.88 2.95
CA LEU A 37 7.11 -3.15 2.23
C LEU A 37 8.46 -3.52 1.60
N SER A 38 8.69 -4.81 1.45
CA SER A 38 9.83 -5.37 0.74
C SER A 38 9.35 -6.15 -0.49
N SER A 39 9.88 -5.78 -1.66
CA SER A 39 9.62 -6.50 -2.89
C SER A 39 10.43 -7.79 -2.94
N HIS A 40 9.86 -8.82 -3.54
CA HIS A 40 10.45 -10.14 -3.70
C HIS A 40 10.60 -10.46 -5.19
N GLN A 41 10.30 -11.70 -5.56
CA GLN A 41 10.52 -12.23 -6.89
C GLN A 41 9.48 -11.69 -7.89
N LYS A 42 9.95 -11.33 -9.08
CA LYS A 42 9.14 -10.98 -10.24
C LYS A 42 8.65 -12.25 -10.93
N SER A 43 7.37 -12.25 -11.26
CA SER A 43 6.74 -13.27 -12.08
C SER A 43 6.04 -12.60 -13.27
N GLY A 44 6.64 -12.75 -14.45
CA GLY A 44 6.21 -12.06 -15.66
C GLY A 44 6.29 -10.53 -15.51
N SER A 45 5.14 -9.86 -15.53
CA SER A 45 5.03 -8.40 -15.38
C SER A 45 4.63 -7.95 -13.97
N SER A 46 4.57 -8.87 -13.00
CA SER A 46 4.21 -8.58 -11.61
C SER A 46 5.39 -8.83 -10.68
N ILE A 47 5.48 -8.07 -9.59
CA ILE A 47 6.46 -8.26 -8.52
C ILE A 47 5.68 -8.45 -7.23
N ASP A 48 5.88 -9.58 -6.56
CA ASP A 48 5.25 -9.85 -5.27
C ASP A 48 5.99 -9.06 -4.19
N PHE A 49 5.29 -8.63 -3.14
CA PHE A 49 5.90 -7.98 -1.99
C PHE A 49 5.22 -8.42 -0.70
N LEU A 50 5.96 -8.26 0.40
CA LEU A 50 5.47 -8.43 1.75
C LEU A 50 5.44 -7.06 2.44
N ILE A 51 4.33 -6.77 3.11
CA ILE A 51 4.23 -5.69 4.08
C ILE A 51 4.63 -6.30 5.42
N GLU A 52 5.77 -5.86 5.94
CA GLU A 52 6.30 -6.34 7.22
C GLU A 52 5.50 -5.71 8.36
N ASP A 53 5.39 -4.37 8.33
CA ASP A 53 4.62 -3.56 9.26
C ASP A 53 4.01 -2.35 8.54
N GLY A 54 2.87 -1.87 9.04
CA GLY A 54 2.28 -0.62 8.57
C GLY A 54 1.07 -0.20 9.39
N PHE A 55 0.66 1.06 9.20
CA PHE A 55 -0.48 1.65 9.86
C PHE A 55 -1.47 2.21 8.84
N ILE A 56 -2.75 2.04 9.14
CA ILE A 56 -3.84 2.79 8.53
C ILE A 56 -4.54 3.51 9.66
N THR A 57 -4.57 4.84 9.60
CA THR A 57 -5.27 5.66 10.58
C THR A 57 -6.58 6.15 9.96
N LEU A 58 -7.69 5.96 10.67
CA LEU A 58 -9.00 6.50 10.34
C LEU A 58 -9.44 7.45 11.46
N ASP A 59 -9.51 8.76 11.16
CA ASP A 59 -9.64 9.83 12.14
C ASP A 59 -8.56 9.77 13.24
N ASN A 60 -8.86 9.15 14.39
CA ASN A 60 -7.93 8.98 15.51
C ASN A 60 -7.80 7.50 15.92
N GLU A 61 -8.22 6.57 15.05
CA GLU A 61 -8.16 5.13 15.28
C GLU A 61 -7.13 4.49 14.35
N ASP A 62 -6.16 3.79 14.94
CA ASP A 62 -5.11 3.09 14.19
C ASP A 62 -5.44 1.61 14.00
N PHE A 63 -5.16 1.15 12.79
CA PHE A 63 -5.18 -0.25 12.38
C PHE A 63 -3.76 -0.66 11.97
N VAL A 64 -3.29 -1.75 12.54
CA VAL A 64 -1.97 -2.31 12.26
C VAL A 64 -2.09 -3.33 11.13
N ILE A 65 -1.16 -3.25 10.19
CA ILE A 65 -0.95 -4.27 9.16
C ILE A 65 0.26 -5.08 9.58
N SER A 66 0.10 -6.40 9.66
CA SER A 66 1.20 -7.34 9.91
C SER A 66 1.21 -8.42 8.83
N GLU A 67 2.39 -8.71 8.30
CA GLU A 67 2.67 -9.83 7.38
C GLU A 67 1.69 -9.95 6.20
N LEU A 68 1.40 -8.84 5.52
CA LEU A 68 0.42 -8.80 4.44
C LEU A 68 1.07 -8.87 3.06
N GLU A 69 0.68 -9.87 2.26
CA GLU A 69 1.15 -9.99 0.88
C GLU A 69 0.41 -9.04 -0.08
N GLY A 70 1.15 -8.54 -1.07
CA GLY A 70 0.58 -7.77 -2.17
C GLY A 70 1.37 -7.94 -3.46
N LYS A 71 0.93 -7.23 -4.51
CA LYS A 71 1.59 -7.26 -5.81
C LYS A 71 1.70 -5.89 -6.44
N PHE A 72 2.89 -5.60 -6.95
CA PHE A 72 3.06 -4.64 -8.02
C PHE A 72 2.68 -5.30 -9.34
N LEU A 73 1.92 -4.59 -10.18
CA LEU A 73 1.40 -5.10 -11.45
C LEU A 73 1.89 -4.23 -12.61
N ARG A 74 2.01 -4.84 -13.79
CA ARG A 74 2.37 -4.17 -15.05
C ARG A 74 3.65 -3.35 -14.89
N GLU A 75 4.73 -4.01 -14.47
CA GLU A 75 6.07 -3.42 -14.31
C GLU A 75 6.07 -2.26 -13.31
N GLY A 76 5.46 -2.46 -12.14
CA GLY A 76 5.46 -1.44 -11.08
C GLY A 76 4.46 -0.30 -11.26
N ARG A 77 3.71 -0.25 -12.38
CA ARG A 77 2.77 0.85 -12.65
C ARG A 77 1.54 0.86 -11.74
N TYR A 78 1.21 -0.26 -11.13
CA TYR A 78 0.10 -0.37 -10.19
C TYR A 78 0.52 -1.16 -8.98
N ILE A 79 -0.14 -0.87 -7.86
CA ILE A 79 -0.03 -1.62 -6.64
C ILE A 79 -1.41 -2.13 -6.24
N ARG A 80 -1.46 -3.36 -5.73
CA ARG A 80 -2.65 -3.95 -5.15
C ARG A 80 -2.30 -4.61 -3.82
N ILE A 81 -3.04 -4.23 -2.77
CA ILE A 81 -2.94 -4.79 -1.41
C ILE A 81 -4.34 -5.26 -1.02
N ASN A 82 -4.49 -6.48 -0.49
CA ASN A 82 -5.75 -6.91 0.13
C ASN A 82 -5.46 -7.87 1.27
N GLY A 83 -6.12 -7.68 2.41
CA GLY A 83 -6.14 -8.68 3.47
C GLY A 83 -6.72 -8.13 4.77
N ASN A 84 -6.44 -8.84 5.84
CA ASN A 84 -6.94 -8.50 7.17
C ASN A 84 -6.01 -7.49 7.83
N ILE A 85 -6.58 -6.60 8.64
CA ILE A 85 -5.86 -5.62 9.47
C ILE A 85 -6.47 -5.64 10.87
N GLU A 86 -5.64 -5.40 11.87
CA GLU A 86 -6.01 -5.52 13.27
C GLU A 86 -6.21 -4.12 13.86
N GLY A 87 -7.40 -3.85 14.41
CA GLY A 87 -7.65 -2.61 15.14
C GLY A 87 -7.15 -2.69 16.58
N ALA A 88 -6.71 -1.56 17.14
CA ALA A 88 -6.19 -1.48 18.52
C ALA A 88 -7.16 -1.99 19.63
N GLN A 89 -8.46 -2.08 19.34
CA GLN A 89 -9.48 -2.58 20.27
C GLN A 89 -9.90 -4.05 20.00
N GLY A 90 -9.14 -4.78 19.18
CA GLY A 90 -9.45 -6.17 18.81
C GLY A 90 -10.61 -6.31 17.82
N PHE A 91 -10.91 -5.24 17.07
CA PHE A 91 -11.82 -5.30 15.93
C PHE A 91 -11.01 -5.45 14.65
N ASP A 92 -10.96 -6.67 14.16
CA ASP A 92 -10.30 -6.98 12.89
C ASP A 92 -11.20 -6.55 11.73
N THR A 93 -10.59 -6.06 10.66
CA THR A 93 -11.31 -5.71 9.43
C THR A 93 -10.49 -6.10 8.21
N THR A 94 -11.02 -5.85 7.02
CA THR A 94 -10.33 -6.09 5.76
C THR A 94 -10.01 -4.78 5.05
N ILE A 95 -8.83 -4.68 4.46
CA ILE A 95 -8.46 -3.64 3.51
C ILE A 95 -8.45 -4.19 2.09
N SER A 96 -8.87 -3.34 1.14
CA SER A 96 -8.59 -3.49 -0.28
C SER A 96 -8.09 -2.16 -0.81
N PHE A 97 -6.84 -2.13 -1.27
CA PHE A 97 -6.18 -0.95 -1.80
C PHE A 97 -5.68 -1.20 -3.23
N PHE A 98 -5.87 -0.20 -4.09
CA PHE A 98 -5.35 -0.18 -5.43
C PHE A 98 -4.79 1.21 -5.75
N GLY A 99 -3.51 1.27 -6.09
CA GLY A 99 -2.81 2.48 -6.45
C GLY A 99 -2.25 2.40 -7.87
N ARG A 100 -2.00 3.56 -8.47
CA ARG A 100 -1.33 3.70 -9.76
C ARG A 100 -0.19 4.68 -9.61
N LEU A 101 0.97 4.35 -10.18
CA LEU A 101 2.05 5.30 -10.36
C LEU A 101 1.58 6.43 -11.28
N VAL A 102 1.54 7.66 -10.74
CA VAL A 102 1.25 8.86 -11.52
C VAL A 102 2.59 9.51 -11.85
N GLU A 103 2.99 9.44 -13.11
CA GLU A 103 4.08 10.28 -13.60
C GLU A 103 3.58 11.73 -13.64
N GLU A 104 4.31 12.65 -13.01
CA GLU A 104 4.19 14.05 -13.38
C GLU A 104 4.81 14.21 -14.77
N SER A 105 4.00 14.63 -15.75
CA SER A 105 4.54 15.11 -17.01
C SER A 105 5.25 16.43 -16.70
N GLN A 106 6.57 16.46 -16.85
CA GLN A 106 7.30 17.72 -16.90
C GLN A 106 6.98 18.46 -18.20
#